data_AF-A0A7V3JM87-F1
#
_entry.id   AF-A0A7V3JM87-F1
#
_cell.length_a   1.000
_cell.length_b   1.000
_cell.length_c   1.000
_cell.angle_alpha   90.00
_cell.angle_beta   90.00
_cell.angle_gamma   90.00
#
_symmetry.space_group_name_H-M   'P 1'
#
loop_
_entity.id
_entity.type
_entity.pdbx_description
1 polymer ?
#
loop_
_entity_poly.entity_id
_entity_poly.type
_entity_poly.pdbx_seq_one_letter_code
_entity_poly.pdbx_strand_id
1 'polypeptide(L)'
;MKFWYHHPAVKVVPGVEFLAAPGGKLFCRVGRRDHYLPRGEVKPGDDIDTGAHFRLRVLEYLPSARRQVRFRPSSPATPGGEENEQTAAALVEVDVEGSTEQIWLKQNDATYGVRRLDTAEGPLLISFGYERLPLDFTLKLLEFHRARNPGGMGDAAFASRVRLVDRAAGVNGEFTISMNQPLVHRQYVFYQSSFQEQPGGDVSILTVAYDPGRTLKYLGSLLTCLGILVMISKRVAMGRWNACVAGPAAARQGAQAEREAQAPAGVAAETGVCTSLARAR
;
A
#
# COMPACT_ATOMS: atom_id res chain seq x y z
N MET A 1 -9.42 39.98 -19.26
CA MET A 1 -8.71 38.89 -19.98
C MET A 1 -7.70 38.27 -19.03
N LYS A 2 -7.73 36.95 -18.81
CA LYS A 2 -6.72 36.25 -18.00
C LYS A 2 -5.61 35.80 -18.96
N PHE A 3 -4.45 36.44 -18.89
CA PHE A 3 -3.30 36.09 -19.74
C PHE A 3 -2.53 34.95 -19.08
N TRP A 4 -2.38 33.83 -19.80
CA TRP A 4 -1.53 32.72 -19.39
C TRP A 4 -0.18 32.89 -20.08
N TYR A 5 0.78 33.49 -19.37
CA TYR A 5 2.16 33.57 -19.81
C TYR A 5 2.94 32.38 -19.26
N HIS A 6 3.32 31.46 -20.14
CA HIS A 6 4.29 30.42 -19.78
C HIS A 6 5.68 30.98 -20.05
N HIS A 7 6.46 31.15 -18.98
CA HIS A 7 7.84 31.57 -19.10
C HIS A 7 8.62 30.55 -19.98
N PRO A 8 9.51 30.98 -20.89
CA PRO A 8 10.22 30.09 -21.82
C PRO A 8 11.01 28.96 -21.15
N ALA A 9 11.40 29.14 -19.88
CA ALA A 9 12.08 28.14 -19.07
C ALA A 9 11.14 27.07 -18.45
N VAL A 10 9.82 27.20 -18.58
CA VAL A 10 8.86 26.21 -18.08
C VAL A 10 8.85 25.03 -19.04
N LYS A 11 9.22 23.85 -18.55
CA LYS A 11 9.16 22.61 -19.32
C LYS A 11 7.73 22.37 -19.80
N VAL A 12 7.57 22.16 -21.10
CA VAL A 12 6.28 21.88 -21.72
C VAL A 12 5.74 20.58 -21.17
N VAL A 13 4.51 20.63 -20.64
CA VAL A 13 3.80 19.42 -20.21
C VAL A 13 3.27 18.74 -21.47
N PRO A 14 3.67 17.49 -21.78
CA PRO A 14 3.15 16.77 -22.93
C PRO A 14 1.65 16.53 -22.75
N GLY A 15 0.85 16.87 -23.76
CA GLY A 15 -0.60 16.75 -23.70
C GLY A 15 -1.34 17.77 -24.54
N VAL A 16 -2.66 17.78 -24.40
CA VAL A 16 -3.56 18.73 -25.07
C VAL A 16 -4.13 19.69 -24.05
N GLU A 17 -4.03 20.97 -24.33
CA GLU A 17 -4.60 22.01 -23.50
C GLU A 17 -5.66 22.78 -24.26
N PHE A 18 -6.82 22.94 -23.61
CA PHE A 18 -7.96 23.66 -24.15
C PHE A 18 -8.12 25.01 -23.46
N LEU A 19 -8.38 26.04 -24.25
CA LEU A 19 -8.65 27.40 -23.78
C LEU A 19 -10.03 27.85 -24.23
N ALA A 20 -10.90 28.17 -23.27
CA ALA A 20 -12.16 28.82 -23.55
C ALA A 20 -11.96 30.34 -23.67
N ALA A 21 -12.30 30.92 -24.83
CA ALA A 21 -12.27 32.36 -25.05
C ALA A 21 -13.61 33.02 -24.69
N PRO A 22 -13.63 34.34 -24.35
CA PRO A 22 -14.85 35.06 -23.96
C PRO A 22 -16.00 35.01 -24.97
N GLY A 23 -15.72 34.73 -26.25
CA GLY A 23 -16.73 34.56 -27.30
C GLY A 23 -17.34 33.15 -27.40
N GLY A 24 -17.15 32.29 -26.39
CA GLY A 24 -17.64 30.90 -26.43
C GLY A 24 -16.90 30.04 -27.45
N LYS A 25 -15.70 30.44 -27.86
CA LYS A 25 -14.83 29.68 -28.76
C LYS A 25 -13.87 28.82 -27.95
N LEU A 26 -13.66 27.59 -28.40
CA LEU A 26 -12.68 26.68 -27.81
C LEU A 26 -11.42 26.70 -28.67
N PHE A 27 -10.29 26.99 -28.05
CA PHE A 27 -8.97 26.92 -28.68
C PHE A 27 -8.19 25.75 -28.12
N CYS A 28 -7.27 25.21 -28.92
CA CYS A 28 -6.45 24.08 -28.52
C CYS A 28 -4.97 24.34 -28.83
N ARG A 29 -4.09 23.89 -27.95
CA ARG A 29 -2.66 23.74 -28.23
C ARG A 29 -2.19 22.36 -27.77
N VAL A 30 -1.19 21.80 -28.47
CA VAL A 30 -0.62 20.49 -28.16
C VAL A 30 0.82 20.69 -27.72
N GLY A 31 1.15 20.26 -26.50
CA GLY A 31 2.53 20.24 -26.00
C GLY A 31 3.27 19.02 -26.54
N ARG A 32 4.32 19.23 -27.34
CA ARG A 32 5.20 18.16 -27.83
C ARG A 32 6.66 18.50 -27.55
N ARG A 33 7.35 17.58 -26.86
CA ARG A 33 8.76 17.68 -26.46
C ARG A 33 9.07 18.96 -25.68
N ASP A 34 9.32 20.06 -26.37
CA ASP A 34 9.79 21.33 -25.81
C ASP A 34 9.00 22.57 -26.28
N HIS A 35 7.95 22.40 -27.10
CA HIS A 35 7.12 23.53 -27.56
C HIS A 35 5.63 23.19 -27.60
N TYR A 36 4.81 24.24 -27.46
CA TYR A 36 3.37 24.17 -27.69
C TYR A 36 3.07 24.48 -29.15
N LEU A 37 2.38 23.57 -29.83
CA LEU A 37 1.86 23.76 -31.18
C LEU A 37 0.41 24.28 -31.09
N PRO A 38 0.14 25.55 -31.44
CA PRO A 38 -1.22 26.06 -31.48
C PRO A 38 -2.00 25.39 -32.62
N ARG A 39 -3.18 24.85 -32.32
CA ARG A 39 -4.12 24.28 -33.32
C ARG A 39 -5.18 25.30 -33.74
N GLY A 40 -5.32 26.39 -33.00
CA GLY A 40 -6.35 27.40 -33.24
C GLY A 40 -7.69 26.97 -32.65
N GLU A 41 -8.78 27.43 -33.27
CA GLU A 41 -10.15 27.12 -32.85
C GLU A 41 -10.48 25.65 -33.17
N VAL A 42 -11.08 24.95 -32.21
CA VAL A 42 -11.49 23.54 -32.32
C VAL A 42 -12.98 23.41 -32.09
N LYS A 43 -13.62 22.52 -32.86
CA LYS A 43 -15.06 22.28 -32.84
C LYS A 43 -15.37 20.83 -32.43
N PRO A 44 -16.58 20.57 -31.89
CA PRO A 44 -17.08 19.22 -31.75
C PRO A 44 -16.98 18.45 -33.07
N GLY A 45 -16.46 17.23 -33.02
CA GLY A 45 -16.11 16.37 -34.15
C GLY A 45 -14.62 16.37 -34.52
N ASP A 46 -13.85 17.37 -34.10
CA ASP A 46 -12.44 17.47 -34.49
C ASP A 46 -11.57 16.41 -33.80
N ASP A 47 -10.76 15.72 -34.60
CA ASP A 47 -9.68 14.86 -34.12
C ASP A 47 -8.41 15.68 -33.91
N ILE A 48 -7.83 15.54 -32.72
CA ILE A 48 -6.60 16.18 -32.26
C ILE A 48 -5.57 15.06 -32.04
N ASP A 49 -4.49 15.09 -32.83
CA ASP A 49 -3.36 14.20 -32.65
C ASP A 49 -2.47 14.69 -31.49
N THR A 50 -2.56 14.00 -30.36
CA THR A 50 -1.84 14.35 -29.14
C THR A 50 -0.36 13.97 -29.20
N GLY A 51 0.04 13.16 -30.20
CA GLY A 51 1.32 12.47 -30.19
C GLY A 51 1.28 11.25 -29.26
N ALA A 52 2.33 10.43 -29.27
CA ALA A 52 2.45 9.25 -28.41
C ALA A 52 1.29 8.22 -28.56
N HIS A 53 0.83 7.98 -29.79
CA HIS A 53 -0.20 6.98 -30.15
C HIS A 53 -1.63 7.23 -29.64
N PHE A 54 -1.93 8.40 -29.06
CA PHE A 54 -3.28 8.75 -28.64
C PHE A 54 -3.88 9.84 -29.55
N ARG A 55 -5.14 9.62 -29.97
CA ARG A 55 -5.97 10.61 -30.65
C ARG A 55 -7.11 11.03 -29.74
N LEU A 56 -7.34 12.33 -29.65
CA LEU A 56 -8.41 12.91 -28.85
C LEU A 56 -9.46 13.49 -29.80
N ARG A 57 -10.72 13.11 -29.64
CA ARG A 57 -11.84 13.68 -30.38
C ARG A 57 -12.66 14.59 -29.47
N VAL A 58 -12.92 15.82 -29.90
CA VAL A 58 -13.84 16.69 -29.17
C VAL A 58 -15.26 16.20 -29.45
N LEU A 59 -15.99 15.68 -28.47
CA LEU A 59 -17.35 15.18 -28.68
C LEU A 59 -18.38 16.31 -28.57
N GLU A 60 -18.26 17.11 -27.52
CA GLU A 60 -19.19 18.19 -27.21
C GLU A 60 -18.44 19.29 -26.47
N TYR A 61 -18.85 20.54 -26.69
CA TYR A 61 -18.31 21.69 -25.98
C TYR A 61 -19.46 22.45 -25.31
N LEU A 62 -19.46 22.46 -23.98
CA LEU A 62 -20.50 23.07 -23.15
C LEU A 62 -19.93 24.32 -22.45
N PRO A 63 -19.95 25.51 -23.09
CA PRO A 63 -19.30 26.72 -22.58
C PRO A 63 -19.88 27.21 -21.25
N SER A 64 -21.14 26.87 -20.98
CA SER A 64 -21.87 27.26 -19.77
C SER A 64 -22.09 26.08 -18.81
N ALA A 65 -21.38 24.96 -19.00
CA ALA A 65 -21.49 23.83 -18.09
C ALA A 65 -21.07 24.24 -16.68
N ARG A 66 -21.97 24.02 -15.73
CA ARG A 66 -21.67 24.15 -14.30
C ARG A 66 -21.67 22.76 -13.69
N ARG A 67 -20.56 22.41 -13.05
CA ARG A 67 -20.48 21.18 -12.26
C ARG A 67 -21.30 21.39 -10.99
N GLN A 68 -22.47 20.75 -10.92
CA GLN A 68 -23.30 20.74 -9.73
C GLN A 68 -22.99 19.47 -8.93
N VAL A 69 -22.47 19.62 -7.71
CA VAL A 69 -22.32 18.50 -6.77
C VAL A 69 -23.56 18.41 -5.92
N ARG A 70 -24.08 17.20 -5.74
CA ARG A 70 -25.21 16.91 -4.86
C ARG A 70 -24.80 15.83 -3.88
N PHE A 71 -25.00 16.11 -2.60
CA PHE A 71 -24.83 15.14 -1.53
C PHE A 71 -26.17 14.42 -1.33
N ARG A 72 -26.14 13.10 -1.30
CA ARG A 72 -27.32 12.27 -1.09
C ARG A 72 -27.06 11.35 0.10
N PRO A 73 -28.06 11.15 0.99
CA PRO A 73 -27.97 10.09 1.98
C PRO A 73 -27.73 8.76 1.28
N SER A 74 -26.75 7.98 1.76
CA SER A 74 -26.55 6.60 1.33
C SER A 74 -27.06 5.66 2.42
N SER A 75 -27.65 4.53 2.00
CA SER A 75 -27.97 3.45 2.93
C SER A 75 -26.68 2.90 3.53
N PRO A 76 -26.66 2.53 4.82
CA PRO A 76 -25.49 1.92 5.44
C PRO A 76 -25.04 0.71 4.63
N ALA A 77 -23.73 0.56 4.45
CA ALA A 77 -23.15 -0.54 3.68
C ALA A 77 -23.64 -1.90 4.20
N THR A 78 -24.19 -2.72 3.32
CA THR A 78 -24.54 -4.11 3.64
C THR A 78 -23.25 -4.88 3.93
N PRO A 79 -23.16 -5.66 5.03
CA PRO A 79 -22.00 -6.50 5.28
C PRO A 79 -21.76 -7.45 4.10
N GLY A 80 -20.59 -7.33 3.44
CA GLY A 80 -20.19 -8.18 2.32
C GLY A 80 -20.54 -7.67 0.91
N GLY A 81 -21.12 -6.48 0.77
CA GLY A 81 -21.20 -5.79 -0.54
C GLY A 81 -19.88 -5.12 -0.90
N GLU A 82 -19.63 -4.89 -2.19
CA GLU A 82 -18.49 -4.08 -2.64
C GLU A 82 -18.48 -2.75 -1.87
N GLU A 83 -17.32 -2.37 -1.32
CA GLU A 83 -17.09 -1.07 -0.68
C GLU A 83 -17.35 0.03 -1.71
N ASN A 84 -18.61 0.43 -1.81
CA ASN A 84 -18.99 1.60 -2.58
C ASN A 84 -18.29 2.79 -1.91
N GLU A 85 -17.68 3.69 -2.69
CA GLU A 85 -16.88 4.86 -2.28
C GLU A 85 -17.70 5.93 -1.51
N GLN A 86 -18.53 5.49 -0.56
CA GLN A 86 -19.38 6.31 0.28
C GLN A 86 -18.49 7.04 1.27
N THR A 87 -18.08 8.23 0.86
CA THR A 87 -17.33 9.13 1.71
C THR A 87 -18.31 9.96 2.53
N ALA A 88 -18.04 10.12 3.83
CA ALA A 88 -18.86 10.97 4.68
C ALA A 88 -18.89 12.42 4.18
N ALA A 89 -20.00 13.12 4.44
CA ALA A 89 -20.12 14.55 4.20
C ALA A 89 -20.85 15.21 5.36
N ALA A 90 -20.52 16.47 5.63
CA ALA A 90 -21.13 17.28 6.67
C ALA A 90 -21.76 18.53 6.06
N LEU A 91 -22.98 18.86 6.49
CA LEU A 91 -23.57 20.16 6.25
C LEU A 91 -23.20 21.06 7.43
N VAL A 92 -22.51 22.15 7.14
CA VAL A 92 -22.08 23.13 8.13
C VAL A 92 -22.82 24.43 7.85
N GLU A 93 -23.46 24.97 8.88
CA GLU A 93 -24.03 26.30 8.87
C GLU A 93 -23.01 27.27 9.46
N VAL A 94 -22.71 28.34 8.73
CA VAL A 94 -21.71 29.32 9.10
C VAL A 94 -22.38 30.68 9.11
N ASP A 95 -22.41 31.31 10.28
CA ASP A 95 -22.86 32.70 10.43
C ASP A 95 -21.63 33.61 10.45
N VAL A 96 -21.55 34.52 9.47
CA VAL A 96 -20.52 35.55 9.40
C VAL A 96 -21.20 36.88 9.18
N GLU A 97 -21.02 37.82 10.12
CA GLU A 97 -21.53 39.20 10.00
C GLU A 97 -23.04 39.28 9.71
N GLY A 98 -23.83 38.34 10.25
CA GLY A 98 -25.28 38.25 10.04
C GLY A 98 -25.70 37.63 8.70
N SER A 99 -24.75 37.11 7.91
CA SER A 99 -25.00 36.26 6.76
C SER A 99 -24.78 34.80 7.13
N THR A 100 -25.87 34.04 7.18
CA THR A 100 -25.84 32.60 7.40
C THR A 100 -25.73 31.86 6.07
N GLU A 101 -24.65 31.11 5.84
CA GLU A 101 -24.47 30.22 4.69
C GLU A 101 -24.42 28.75 5.10
N GLN A 102 -25.08 27.89 4.32
CA GLN A 102 -25.01 26.44 4.48
C GLN A 102 -24.08 25.83 3.43
N ILE A 103 -23.05 25.12 3.89
CA ILE A 103 -21.99 24.56 3.06
C ILE A 103 -21.90 23.06 3.30
N TRP A 104 -21.96 22.29 2.22
CA TRP A 104 -21.61 20.88 2.26
C TRP A 104 -20.10 20.70 2.11
N LEU A 105 -19.52 19.94 3.04
CA LEU A 105 -18.12 19.55 3.03
C LEU A 105 -18.01 18.02 2.91
N LYS A 106 -17.21 17.55 1.95
CA LYS A 106 -16.91 16.12 1.78
C LYS A 106 -15.65 15.77 2.55
N GLN A 107 -15.68 14.67 3.30
CA GLN A 107 -14.55 14.26 4.15
C GLN A 107 -13.28 14.01 3.32
N ASN A 108 -12.16 14.63 3.71
CA ASN A 108 -10.83 14.47 3.09
C ASN A 108 -10.78 14.71 1.57
N ASP A 109 -11.73 15.46 1.01
CA ASP A 109 -11.75 15.76 -0.42
C ASP A 109 -10.97 17.05 -0.71
N ALA A 110 -10.05 17.02 -1.68
CA ALA A 110 -9.20 18.16 -2.00
C ALA A 110 -9.96 19.37 -2.57
N THR A 111 -11.13 19.13 -3.17
CA THR A 111 -11.92 20.19 -3.82
C THR A 111 -13.15 20.58 -2.99
N TYR A 112 -13.80 19.60 -2.37
CA TYR A 112 -15.06 19.79 -1.66
C TYR A 112 -14.94 19.58 -0.15
N GLY A 113 -13.76 19.24 0.35
CA GLY A 113 -13.50 19.11 1.78
C GLY A 113 -12.95 20.37 2.42
N VAL A 114 -12.66 21.41 1.63
CA VAL A 114 -12.18 22.70 2.11
C VAL A 114 -12.98 23.82 1.46
N ARG A 115 -13.55 24.72 2.28
CA ARG A 115 -14.20 25.94 1.83
C ARG A 115 -13.48 27.15 2.42
N ARG A 116 -13.12 28.09 1.55
CA ARG A 116 -12.66 29.42 1.94
C ARG A 116 -13.83 30.38 1.87
N LEU A 117 -14.02 31.16 2.92
CA LEU A 117 -14.92 32.30 3.01
C LEU A 117 -14.06 33.54 3.24
N ASP A 118 -14.26 34.60 2.47
CA ASP A 118 -13.56 35.86 2.71
C ASP A 118 -14.45 36.71 3.62
N THR A 119 -13.99 37.00 4.85
CA THR A 119 -14.69 37.83 5.85
C THR A 119 -13.98 39.17 6.00
N ALA A 120 -14.57 40.16 6.69
CA ALA A 120 -13.94 41.47 6.86
C ALA A 120 -12.63 41.40 7.67
N GLU A 121 -12.50 40.44 8.58
CA GLU A 121 -11.30 40.21 9.40
C GLU A 121 -10.24 39.33 8.71
N GLY A 122 -10.60 38.66 7.62
CA GLY A 122 -9.69 37.85 6.82
C GLY A 122 -10.32 36.59 6.25
N PRO A 123 -9.53 35.72 5.61
CA PRO A 123 -10.07 34.49 5.05
C PRO A 123 -10.29 33.43 6.13
N LEU A 124 -11.54 33.00 6.29
CA LEU A 124 -11.92 31.83 7.09
C LEU A 124 -11.83 30.57 6.24
N LEU A 125 -11.08 29.57 6.72
CA LEU A 125 -10.95 28.27 6.06
C LEU A 125 -11.62 27.19 6.89
N ILE A 126 -12.63 26.53 6.30
CA ILE A 126 -13.39 25.46 6.94
C ILE A 126 -13.07 24.17 6.21
N SER A 127 -12.70 23.12 6.95
CA SER A 127 -12.38 21.83 6.36
C SER A 127 -13.00 20.67 7.11
N PHE A 128 -13.43 19.64 6.39
CA PHE A 128 -13.90 18.39 6.97
C PHE A 128 -12.94 17.25 6.65
N GLY A 129 -12.32 16.69 7.69
CA GLY A 129 -11.32 15.63 7.54
C GLY A 129 -10.99 15.00 8.88
N TYR A 130 -9.98 14.14 8.89
CA TYR A 130 -9.48 13.55 10.13
C TYR A 130 -8.80 14.59 11.01
N GLU A 131 -8.91 14.38 12.31
CA GLU A 131 -8.13 15.13 13.30
C GLU A 131 -6.63 14.96 13.00
N ARG A 132 -5.90 16.08 13.01
CA ARG A 132 -4.46 16.10 12.77
C ARG A 132 -3.76 16.33 14.10
N LEU A 133 -3.13 15.27 14.62
CA LEU A 133 -2.32 15.37 15.83
C LEU A 133 -0.85 15.63 15.45
N PRO A 134 -0.19 16.65 16.01
CA PRO A 134 1.23 16.85 15.84
C PRO A 134 2.00 15.70 16.50
N LEU A 135 3.02 15.18 15.82
CA LEU A 135 3.81 14.04 16.28
C LEU A 135 5.05 14.45 17.10
N ASP A 136 5.26 15.75 17.35
CA ASP A 136 6.40 16.35 18.07
C ASP A 136 7.80 16.00 17.52
N PHE A 137 7.87 15.47 16.30
CA PHE A 137 9.10 15.31 15.52
C PHE A 137 8.85 15.65 14.05
N THR A 138 9.92 15.94 13.33
CA THR A 138 9.87 16.30 11.91
C THR A 138 10.63 15.28 11.08
N LEU A 139 10.05 14.88 9.95
CA LEU A 139 10.66 14.03 8.93
C LEU A 139 10.75 14.83 7.64
N LYS A 140 11.97 14.99 7.12
CA LYS A 140 12.24 15.69 5.86
C LYS A 140 12.89 14.74 4.86
N LEU A 141 12.31 14.61 3.67
CA LEU A 141 12.96 13.89 2.57
C LEU A 141 14.18 14.70 2.10
N LEU A 142 15.33 14.05 2.05
CA LEU A 142 16.58 14.61 1.53
C LEU A 142 16.82 14.17 0.09
N GLU A 143 16.70 12.86 -0.16
CA GLU A 143 16.98 12.26 -1.46
C GLU A 143 16.12 11.01 -1.62
N PHE A 144 15.62 10.78 -2.83
CA PHE A 144 14.94 9.55 -3.21
C PHE A 144 15.82 8.78 -4.20
N HIS A 145 16.06 7.50 -3.94
CA HIS A 145 16.85 6.62 -4.78
C HIS A 145 16.00 5.47 -5.30
N ARG A 146 16.11 5.20 -6.61
CA ARG A 146 15.37 4.15 -7.30
C ARG A 146 16.29 3.34 -8.20
N ALA A 147 16.35 2.04 -7.97
CA ALA A 147 17.00 1.08 -8.85
C ALA A 147 15.94 0.47 -9.78
N ARG A 148 16.15 0.56 -11.09
CA ARG A 148 15.27 -0.05 -12.09
C ARG A 148 15.71 -1.49 -12.38
N ASN A 149 14.74 -2.37 -12.65
CA ASN A 149 15.07 -3.72 -13.09
C ASN A 149 15.74 -3.68 -14.47
N PRO A 150 16.81 -4.46 -14.71
CA PRO A 150 17.49 -4.52 -16.01
C PRO A 150 16.59 -5.04 -17.14
N GLY A 151 15.51 -5.77 -16.80
CA GLY A 151 14.49 -6.25 -17.75
C GLY A 151 13.38 -5.23 -18.08
N GLY A 152 13.48 -3.99 -17.63
CA GLY A 152 12.57 -2.90 -18.01
C GLY A 152 11.16 -2.93 -17.38
N MET A 153 10.79 -4.02 -16.69
CA MET A 153 9.53 -4.11 -15.95
C MET A 153 9.74 -3.84 -14.45
N GLY A 154 9.14 -2.74 -13.99
CA GLY A 154 9.09 -2.36 -12.58
C GLY A 154 10.42 -1.90 -11.98
N ASP A 155 10.33 -1.48 -10.72
CA ASP A 155 11.47 -1.05 -9.93
C ASP A 155 12.04 -2.23 -9.12
N ALA A 156 13.37 -2.34 -9.08
CA ALA A 156 14.08 -3.37 -8.34
C ALA A 156 14.13 -3.05 -6.84
N ALA A 157 14.35 -1.77 -6.51
CA ALA A 157 14.36 -1.27 -5.15
C ALA A 157 14.16 0.25 -5.15
N PHE A 158 13.51 0.76 -4.12
CA PHE A 158 13.44 2.20 -3.86
C PHE A 158 13.71 2.48 -2.39
N ALA A 159 14.39 3.59 -2.14
CA ALA A 159 14.83 4.01 -0.83
C ALA A 159 14.74 5.54 -0.70
N SER A 160 14.30 6.01 0.47
CA SER A 160 14.20 7.43 0.80
C SER A 160 15.20 7.76 1.90
N ARG A 161 16.16 8.65 1.62
CA ARG A 161 17.00 9.24 2.66
C ARG A 161 16.23 10.39 3.30
N VAL A 162 16.01 10.30 4.60
CA VAL A 162 15.20 11.24 5.37
C VAL A 162 15.98 11.78 6.56
N ARG A 163 15.79 13.06 6.89
CA ARG A 163 16.27 13.65 8.12
C ARG A 163 15.18 13.62 9.16
N LEU A 164 15.44 12.97 10.29
CA LEU A 164 14.57 12.93 11.45
C LEU A 164 15.10 13.92 12.49
N VAL A 165 14.23 14.82 12.95
CA VAL A 165 14.51 15.78 14.01
C VAL A 165 13.45 15.64 15.10
N ASP A 166 13.86 15.14 16.27
CA ASP A 166 13.05 15.06 17.48
C ASP A 166 13.81 15.75 18.62
N ARG A 167 13.34 16.93 19.03
CA ARG A 167 13.98 17.73 20.08
C ARG A 167 13.81 17.10 21.46
N ALA A 168 12.68 16.44 21.72
CA ALA A 168 12.39 15.84 23.02
C ALA A 168 13.27 14.60 23.27
N ALA A 169 13.52 13.81 22.21
CA ALA A 169 14.40 12.65 22.27
C ALA A 169 15.89 12.98 21.98
N GLY A 170 16.23 14.22 21.64
CA GLY A 170 17.59 14.63 21.28
C GLY A 170 18.10 14.02 19.96
N VAL A 171 17.19 13.61 19.06
CA VAL A 171 17.54 12.96 17.80
C VAL A 171 17.60 14.01 16.68
N ASN A 172 18.74 14.09 15.99
CA ASN A 172 18.89 14.84 14.76
C ASN A 172 19.85 14.08 13.84
N GLY A 173 19.30 13.30 12.93
CA GLY A 173 20.08 12.39 12.11
C GLY A 173 19.44 12.07 10.78
N GLU A 174 20.25 11.52 9.88
CA GLU A 174 19.81 11.03 8.59
C GLU A 174 19.60 9.51 8.66
N PHE A 175 18.48 9.06 8.11
CA PHE A 175 18.07 7.67 8.09
C PHE A 175 17.64 7.30 6.67
N THR A 176 17.78 6.03 6.32
CA THR A 176 17.31 5.52 5.02
C THR A 176 16.13 4.58 5.26
N ILE A 177 14.98 4.90 4.65
CA ILE A 177 13.80 4.04 4.63
C ILE A 177 13.80 3.29 3.30
N SER A 178 13.82 1.96 3.33
CA SER A 178 13.73 1.12 2.13
C SER A 178 12.61 0.09 2.28
N MET A 179 12.26 -0.61 1.19
CA MET A 179 11.16 -1.59 1.19
C MET A 179 11.25 -2.63 2.31
N ASN A 180 12.47 -3.06 2.66
CA ASN A 180 12.72 -4.09 3.68
C ASN A 180 13.31 -3.51 4.98
N GLN A 181 13.55 -2.20 5.03
CA GLN A 181 14.14 -1.53 6.19
C GLN A 181 13.33 -0.29 6.54
N PRO A 182 12.24 -0.46 7.31
CA PRO A 182 11.44 0.67 7.78
C PRO A 182 12.20 1.48 8.83
N LEU A 183 11.89 2.77 8.93
CA LEU A 183 12.38 3.61 10.03
C LEU A 183 11.46 3.43 11.23
N VAL A 184 12.04 3.05 12.35
CA VAL A 184 11.35 2.96 13.63
C VAL A 184 11.76 4.15 14.48
N HIS A 185 10.79 4.95 14.93
CA HIS A 185 11.03 6.02 15.89
C HIS A 185 9.88 6.08 16.90
N ARG A 186 10.22 6.02 18.20
CA ARG A 186 9.24 5.93 19.30
C ARG A 186 8.27 4.74 19.10
N GLN A 187 6.97 5.02 19.03
CA GLN A 187 5.90 4.04 18.80
C GLN A 187 5.43 4.02 17.33
N TYR A 188 6.14 4.72 16.44
CA TYR A 188 5.82 4.82 15.04
C TYR A 188 6.80 4.00 14.18
N VAL A 189 6.27 3.41 13.12
CA VAL A 189 7.03 2.72 12.09
C VAL A 189 6.67 3.30 10.73
N PHE A 190 7.67 3.80 10.03
CA PHE A 190 7.55 4.41 8.71
C PHE A 190 7.96 3.40 7.65
N TYR A 191 6.98 2.98 6.86
CA TYR A 191 7.16 2.09 5.73
C TYR A 191 7.17 2.89 4.44
N GLN A 192 8.04 2.50 3.52
CA GLN A 192 8.04 3.06 2.18
C GLN A 192 6.94 2.38 1.35
N SER A 193 5.93 3.13 0.94
CA SER A 193 4.73 2.56 0.29
C SER A 193 4.67 2.84 -1.19
N SER A 194 4.99 4.08 -1.59
CA SER A 194 4.95 4.49 -2.99
C SER A 194 5.84 5.73 -3.20
N PHE A 195 5.93 6.19 -4.43
CA PHE A 195 6.62 7.41 -4.80
C PHE A 195 5.94 8.03 -6.03
N GLN A 196 6.16 9.33 -6.23
CA GLN A 196 5.76 10.04 -7.43
C GLN A 196 6.92 10.90 -7.91
N GLU A 197 7.35 10.66 -9.16
CA GLU A 197 8.31 11.53 -9.83
C GLU A 197 7.52 12.68 -10.46
N GLN A 198 7.76 13.90 -10.00
CA GLN A 198 7.14 15.09 -10.57
C GLN A 198 8.22 16.02 -11.15
N PRO A 199 7.91 16.83 -12.18
CA PRO A 199 8.87 17.78 -12.75
C PRO A 199 9.44 18.79 -11.74
N GLY A 200 8.77 18.98 -10.60
CA GLY A 200 9.17 19.89 -9.52
C GLY A 200 9.90 19.22 -8.34
N GLY A 201 10.15 17.91 -8.39
CA GLY A 201 10.83 17.16 -7.34
C GLY A 201 10.21 15.78 -7.08
N ASP A 202 11.00 14.90 -6.49
CA ASP A 202 10.56 13.55 -6.14
C ASP A 202 9.75 13.56 -4.84
N VAL A 203 8.60 12.89 -4.84
CA VAL A 203 7.74 12.74 -3.68
C VAL A 203 7.77 11.29 -3.22
N SER A 204 8.08 11.09 -1.94
CA SER A 204 8.03 9.78 -1.29
C SER A 204 6.76 9.65 -0.46
N ILE A 205 6.05 8.53 -0.63
CA ILE A 205 4.82 8.22 0.09
C ILE A 205 5.14 7.17 1.14
N LEU A 206 4.98 7.56 2.41
CA LEU A 206 5.24 6.71 3.56
C LEU A 206 3.93 6.30 4.22
N THR A 207 3.77 5.02 4.52
CA THR A 207 2.72 4.55 5.44
C THR A 207 3.26 4.54 6.86
N VAL A 208 2.49 5.08 7.79
CA VAL A 208 2.87 5.16 9.20
C VAL A 208 2.00 4.20 10.00
N ALA A 209 2.64 3.29 10.74
CA ALA A 209 1.97 2.44 11.72
C ALA A 209 2.28 2.95 13.14
N TYR A 210 1.25 3.05 13.98
CA TYR A 210 1.39 3.36 15.41
C TYR A 210 1.13 2.09 16.23
N ASP A 211 2.15 1.60 16.94
CA ASP A 211 2.07 0.40 17.76
C ASP A 211 2.73 0.59 19.13
N PRO A 212 2.02 1.14 20.12
CA PRO A 212 2.53 1.33 21.47
C PRO A 212 2.76 0.01 22.22
N GLY A 213 2.02 -1.04 21.86
CA GLY A 213 2.09 -2.38 22.49
C GLY A 213 3.16 -3.29 21.89
N ARG A 214 3.99 -2.78 20.99
CA ARG A 214 4.98 -3.57 20.27
C ARG A 214 5.93 -4.34 21.18
N THR A 215 6.42 -3.70 22.25
CA THR A 215 7.30 -4.35 23.24
C THR A 215 6.63 -5.53 23.92
N LEU A 216 5.35 -5.39 24.30
CA LEU A 216 4.57 -6.45 24.93
C LEU A 216 4.35 -7.64 23.96
N LYS A 217 4.07 -7.36 22.69
CA LYS A 217 3.94 -8.40 21.65
C LYS A 217 5.23 -9.21 21.50
N TYR A 218 6.37 -8.53 21.39
CA TYR A 218 7.67 -9.21 21.30
C TYR A 218 8.04 -9.97 22.57
N LEU A 219 7.70 -9.45 23.76
CA LEU A 219 7.93 -10.13 25.03
C LEU A 219 7.13 -11.44 25.11
N GLY A 220 5.85 -11.42 24.71
CA GLY A 220 5.03 -12.63 24.66
C GLY A 220 5.57 -13.67 23.67
N SER A 221 6.00 -13.22 22.49
CA SER A 221 6.66 -14.09 21.49
C SER A 221 7.94 -14.69 22.04
N LEU A 222 8.80 -13.90 22.69
CA LEU A 222 10.02 -14.37 23.32
C LEU A 222 9.74 -15.41 24.41
N LEU A 223 8.74 -15.17 25.26
CA LEU A 223 8.35 -16.10 26.32
C LEU A 223 7.83 -17.43 25.76
N THR A 224 7.13 -17.38 24.63
CA THR A 224 6.68 -18.59 23.90
C THR A 224 7.87 -19.38 23.36
N CYS A 225 8.82 -18.71 22.70
CA CYS A 225 10.05 -19.34 22.22
C CYS A 225 10.85 -19.97 23.37
N LEU A 226 10.96 -19.28 24.51
CA LEU A 226 11.65 -19.77 25.69
C LEU A 226 10.95 -20.99 26.30
N GLY A 227 9.61 -20.98 26.38
CA GLY A 227 8.83 -22.11 26.87
C GLY A 227 9.05 -23.38 26.04
N ILE A 228 9.04 -23.24 24.71
CA ILE A 228 9.34 -24.34 23.78
C ILE A 228 10.78 -24.82 23.96
N LEU A 229 11.74 -23.91 24.09
CA LEU A 229 13.15 -24.25 24.30
C LEU A 229 13.34 -25.03 25.61
N VAL A 230 12.73 -24.60 26.71
CA VAL A 230 12.77 -25.31 28.00
C VAL A 230 12.14 -26.71 27.91
N MET A 231 11.00 -26.84 27.23
CA MET A 231 10.34 -28.14 27.02
C MET A 231 11.25 -29.11 26.26
N ILE A 232 11.89 -28.67 25.18
CA ILE A 232 12.82 -29.48 24.39
C ILE A 232 14.05 -29.83 25.21
N SER A 233 14.66 -28.87 25.91
CA SER A 233 15.84 -29.11 26.75
C SER A 233 15.57 -30.15 27.85
N LYS A 234 14.42 -30.05 28.54
CA LYS A 234 14.02 -31.05 29.54
C LYS A 234 13.78 -32.43 28.92
N ARG A 235 13.16 -32.49 27.75
CA ARG A 235 12.93 -33.76 27.04
C ARG A 235 14.24 -34.43 26.63
N VAL A 236 15.22 -33.67 26.14
CA VAL A 236 16.55 -34.19 25.79
C VAL A 236 17.33 -34.64 27.03
N ALA A 237 17.27 -33.86 28.12
CA ALA A 237 17.91 -34.24 29.38
C ALA A 237 17.30 -35.53 29.97
N MET A 238 15.98 -35.66 29.92
CA MET A 238 15.25 -36.84 30.39
C MET A 238 15.43 -38.05 29.47
N GLY A 239 15.51 -37.84 28.16
CA GLY A 239 15.87 -38.89 27.19
C GLY A 239 17.30 -39.41 27.40
N ARG A 240 18.26 -38.53 27.69
CA ARG A 240 19.64 -38.90 28.07
C ARG A 240 19.70 -39.61 29.41
N TRP A 241 18.89 -39.19 30.39
CA TRP A 241 18.75 -39.90 31.67
C TRP A 241 18.18 -41.30 31.48
N ASN A 242 17.10 -41.44 30.72
CA ASN A 242 16.47 -42.74 30.44
C ASN A 242 17.40 -43.67 29.66
N ALA A 243 18.20 -43.15 28.72
CA ALA A 243 19.23 -43.93 28.02
C ALA A 243 20.41 -44.33 28.91
N CYS A 244 20.72 -43.53 29.94
CA CYS A 244 21.77 -43.86 30.93
C CYS A 244 21.28 -44.85 31.99
N VAL A 245 20.01 -44.78 32.39
CA VAL A 245 19.37 -45.67 33.38
C VAL A 245 18.93 -46.99 32.76
N ALA A 246 18.49 -46.97 31.50
CA ALA A 246 18.40 -48.16 30.67
C ALA A 246 19.82 -48.59 30.29
N GLY A 247 20.56 -49.15 31.25
CA GLY A 247 21.81 -49.85 30.96
C GLY A 247 21.61 -50.90 29.85
N PRO A 248 22.69 -51.53 29.35
CA PRO A 248 22.73 -52.33 28.11
C PRO A 248 21.73 -53.50 28.00
N ALA A 249 20.92 -53.75 29.04
CA ALA A 249 19.81 -54.69 29.05
C ALA A 249 18.66 -54.31 28.09
N ALA A 250 18.32 -53.03 27.94
CA ALA A 250 17.22 -52.62 27.04
C ALA A 250 17.59 -52.76 25.55
N ALA A 251 18.87 -52.57 25.19
CA ALA A 251 19.37 -52.79 23.84
C ALA A 251 19.37 -54.28 23.44
N ARG A 252 19.51 -55.20 24.40
CA ARG A 252 19.42 -56.65 24.16
C ARG A 252 18.00 -57.12 23.86
N GLN A 253 16.98 -56.54 24.53
CA GLN A 253 15.58 -56.89 24.28
C GLN A 253 15.08 -56.41 22.90
N GLY A 254 15.53 -55.23 22.44
CA GLY A 254 15.25 -54.76 21.08
C GLY A 254 15.86 -55.66 19.99
N ALA A 255 17.12 -56.10 20.19
CA ALA A 255 17.81 -57.00 19.27
C ALA A 255 17.24 -58.45 19.29
N GLN A 256 16.66 -58.89 20.41
CA GLN A 256 15.99 -60.21 20.51
C GLN A 256 14.62 -60.18 19.83
N ALA A 257 13.87 -59.08 19.95
CA ALA A 257 12.60 -58.88 19.26
C ALA A 257 12.76 -58.73 17.75
N GLU A 258 13.81 -58.07 17.27
CA GLU A 258 14.15 -58.02 15.83
C GLU A 258 14.59 -59.39 15.29
N ARG A 259 15.30 -60.21 16.08
CA ARG A 259 15.68 -61.58 15.70
C ARG A 259 14.49 -62.56 15.66
N GLU A 260 13.50 -62.43 16.54
CA GLU A 260 12.27 -63.22 16.48
C GLU A 260 11.36 -62.81 15.30
N ALA A 261 11.36 -61.52 14.92
CA ALA A 261 10.61 -61.03 13.77
C ALA A 261 11.21 -61.43 12.40
N GLN A 262 12.48 -61.87 12.36
CA GLN A 262 13.20 -62.24 11.13
C GLN A 262 13.53 -63.73 11.02
N ALA A 263 12.98 -64.59 11.88
CA ALA A 263 13.09 -66.04 11.72
C ALA A 263 12.25 -66.51 10.50
N PRO A 264 12.84 -67.18 9.50
CA PRO A 264 12.11 -67.67 8.34
C PRO A 264 11.21 -68.85 8.75
N ALA A 265 9.95 -68.84 8.27
CA ALA A 265 9.07 -69.99 8.34
C ALA A 265 9.74 -71.19 7.67
N GLY A 266 10.09 -72.20 8.48
CA GLY A 266 10.73 -73.43 8.02
C GLY A 266 9.81 -74.16 7.03
N VAL A 267 10.31 -74.32 5.81
CA VAL A 267 9.76 -75.18 4.76
C VAL A 267 9.92 -76.63 5.22
N ALA A 268 8.82 -77.27 5.60
CA ALA A 268 8.74 -78.72 5.71
C ALA A 268 8.34 -79.28 4.34
N ALA A 269 9.32 -79.80 3.61
CA ALA A 269 9.12 -80.67 2.47
C ALA A 269 9.23 -82.12 2.95
N GLU A 270 8.14 -82.89 2.86
CA GLU A 270 8.19 -84.35 2.83
C GLU A 270 7.39 -84.87 1.64
N THR A 271 8.05 -85.81 0.97
CA THR A 271 7.73 -86.42 -0.32
C THR A 271 6.75 -87.60 -0.19
N GLY A 272 5.82 -87.67 -1.14
CA GLY A 272 5.42 -88.92 -1.81
C GLY A 272 4.21 -89.67 -1.23
N VAL A 273 3.17 -89.84 -2.05
CA VAL A 273 2.72 -91.14 -2.59
C VAL A 273 1.64 -90.90 -3.66
N CYS A 274 1.73 -91.74 -4.70
CA CYS A 274 0.96 -91.81 -5.92
C CYS A 274 -0.34 -92.60 -5.72
N THR A 275 -1.49 -92.10 -6.20
CA THR A 275 -2.72 -92.84 -6.59
C THR A 275 -3.78 -91.78 -6.94
N SER A 276 -4.67 -91.87 -7.91
CA SER A 276 -5.03 -92.83 -8.96
C SER A 276 -6.18 -92.16 -9.73
N LEU A 277 -6.31 -92.42 -11.05
CA LEU A 277 -7.56 -92.36 -11.82
C LEU A 277 -8.32 -91.01 -11.87
N ALA A 278 -9.21 -90.71 -12.81
CA ALA A 278 -9.47 -91.10 -14.18
C ALA A 278 -10.66 -90.21 -14.60
N ARG A 279 -10.63 -89.72 -15.84
CA ARG A 279 -11.77 -89.72 -16.78
C ARG A 279 -13.10 -89.06 -16.35
N ALA A 280 -13.41 -87.98 -17.06
CA ALA A 280 -14.69 -87.65 -17.70
C ALA A 280 -16.00 -87.97 -16.96
N ARG A 281 -16.80 -86.93 -16.71
CA ARG A 281 -17.89 -86.51 -17.62
C ARG A 281 -18.25 -85.06 -17.34
#